data_AF-A0A9D5TSV9-F1
#
_entry.id   AF-A0A9D5TSV9-F1
#
_cell.length_a   1.000
_cell.length_b   1.000
_cell.length_c   1.000
_cell.angle_alpha   90.00
_cell.angle_beta   90.00
_cell.angle_gamma   90.00
#
_symmetry.space_group_name_H-M   'P 1'
#
loop_
_entity.id
_entity.type
_entity.pdbx_description
1 polymer ?
#
loop_
_entity_poly.entity_id
_entity_poly.type
_entity_poly.pdbx_seq_one_letter_code
_entity_poly.pdbx_strand_id
1 'polypeptide(L)'
;MNFEITDICENIFDLNFEYGRVSGVFNNCFNIITEESKMLTIFKKTQKFSTRALISNMENINGIFDDMKVINKDKKIFIDDFCFDYKNARKIKTKREILNISENIDENFLIFEDIIKPHLEKSPLFSEGIIKKKADEGFKKLYKNYKEGFKSLIGLGIGLTPSCDDVISGISAYFYLCGKNYDFNFHLKDYLEKYGDKSTTFVSKNLLYDTLNGYINDSVYNVIYSISKNKNDIKKYTLNLIDYGHSSGVETCLGILKGYKMTKNKELI
;
A
#
# COMPACT_ATOMS: atom_id res chain seq x y z
N MET A 1 23.69 -11.07 12.21
CA MET A 1 22.52 -11.35 11.36
C MET A 1 22.03 -10.02 10.82
N ASN A 2 21.83 -9.89 9.51
CA ASN A 2 21.44 -8.61 8.92
C ASN A 2 19.93 -8.59 8.73
N PHE A 3 19.21 -8.20 9.78
CA PHE A 3 17.81 -7.82 9.68
C PHE A 3 17.71 -6.48 8.95
N GLU A 4 16.59 -6.23 8.31
CA GLU A 4 16.31 -4.93 7.70
C GLU A 4 14.96 -4.43 8.18
N ILE A 5 14.84 -3.12 8.37
CA ILE A 5 13.62 -2.52 8.93
C ILE A 5 13.26 -1.27 8.17
N THR A 6 11.98 -1.09 7.87
CA THR A 6 11.53 0.11 7.19
C THR A 6 11.48 1.30 8.15
N ASP A 7 11.86 2.46 7.64
CA ASP A 7 11.95 3.72 8.39
C ASP A 7 10.63 4.14 9.04
N ILE A 8 9.47 3.76 8.50
CA ILE A 8 8.17 4.03 9.14
C ILE A 8 8.03 3.31 10.49
N CYS A 9 8.61 2.11 10.62
CA CYS A 9 8.54 1.32 11.84
C CYS A 9 9.34 1.98 12.97
N GLU A 10 10.39 2.74 12.67
CA GLU A 10 11.13 3.46 13.71
C GLU A 10 10.60 4.89 13.93
N ASN A 11 10.24 5.59 12.85
CA ASN A 11 9.93 7.02 12.90
C ASN A 11 8.47 7.35 13.27
N ILE A 12 7.53 6.42 13.02
CA ILE A 12 6.10 6.62 13.28
C ILE A 12 5.57 5.62 14.29
N PHE A 13 6.06 4.39 14.23
CA PHE A 13 5.50 3.32 15.02
C PHE A 13 5.96 3.35 16.47
N ASP A 14 7.15 3.88 16.72
CA ASP A 14 7.94 3.62 17.93
C ASP A 14 7.88 2.14 18.30
N LEU A 15 8.84 1.35 17.82
CA LEU A 15 8.95 -0.10 18.12
C LEU A 15 9.23 -0.39 19.60
N ASN A 16 8.88 0.50 20.51
CA ASN A 16 8.90 0.32 21.95
C ASN A 16 7.61 -0.31 22.49
N PHE A 17 6.80 -0.97 21.64
CA PHE A 17 5.70 -1.78 22.16
C PHE A 17 6.27 -2.93 23.01
N GLU A 18 5.62 -3.28 24.13
CA GLU A 18 6.06 -4.40 24.97
C GLU A 18 5.35 -5.69 24.56
N TYR A 19 4.06 -5.60 24.23
CA TYR A 19 3.22 -6.75 23.91
C TYR A 19 2.48 -6.61 22.58
N GLY A 20 2.24 -7.76 21.97
CA GLY A 20 1.39 -7.88 20.79
C GLY A 20 0.92 -9.31 20.59
N ARG A 21 0.29 -9.53 19.43
CA ARG A 21 -0.11 -10.85 18.97
C ARG A 21 0.17 -11.03 17.50
N VAL A 22 0.42 -12.27 17.08
CA VAL A 22 0.45 -12.64 15.67
C VAL A 22 -0.95 -12.52 15.08
N SER A 23 -1.05 -11.93 13.89
CA SER A 23 -2.29 -11.82 13.14
C SER A 23 -2.05 -11.84 11.63
N GLY A 24 -2.74 -12.71 10.92
CA GLY A 24 -2.54 -12.99 9.50
C GLY A 24 -1.18 -13.63 9.26
N VAL A 25 -1.16 -14.96 9.14
CA VAL A 25 0.03 -15.73 8.74
C VAL A 25 -0.09 -16.13 7.27
N PHE A 26 0.92 -15.78 6.49
CA PHE A 26 1.01 -16.04 5.04
C PHE A 26 2.30 -16.78 4.72
N ASN A 27 2.42 -17.35 3.52
CA ASN A 27 3.58 -18.17 3.14
C ASN A 27 4.95 -17.51 3.39
N ASN A 28 5.05 -16.18 3.27
CA ASN A 28 6.31 -15.43 3.35
C ASN A 28 6.38 -14.40 4.48
N CYS A 29 5.29 -14.19 5.22
CA CYS A 29 5.23 -13.19 6.26
C CYS A 29 4.10 -13.45 7.25
N PHE A 30 4.14 -12.75 8.37
CA PHE A 30 3.01 -12.65 9.29
C PHE A 30 2.94 -11.23 9.85
N ASN A 31 1.77 -10.78 10.27
CA ASN A 31 1.68 -9.50 10.97
C ASN A 31 1.72 -9.68 12.49
N ILE A 32 2.17 -8.63 13.14
CA ILE A 32 2.11 -8.40 14.57
C ILE A 32 1.18 -7.20 14.76
N ILE A 33 0.16 -7.38 15.58
CA ILE A 33 -0.67 -6.28 16.07
C ILE A 33 -0.23 -6.00 17.50
N THR A 34 0.22 -4.78 17.75
CA THR A 34 0.62 -4.33 19.09
C THR A 34 -0.60 -4.03 19.95
N GLU A 35 -0.41 -3.93 21.26
CA GLU A 35 -1.44 -3.48 22.21
C GLU A 35 -2.02 -2.09 21.86
N GLU A 36 -1.20 -1.22 21.26
CA GLU A 36 -1.62 0.10 20.75
C GLU A 36 -2.34 0.04 19.39
N SER A 37 -2.73 -1.16 18.93
CA SER A 37 -3.39 -1.36 17.63
C SER A 37 -2.57 -0.81 16.47
N LYS A 38 -1.25 -1.03 16.49
CA LYS A 38 -0.36 -0.73 15.37
C LYS A 38 0.08 -2.03 14.67
N MET A 39 0.33 -2.00 13.37
CA MET A 39 0.75 -3.16 12.57
C MET A 39 2.24 -3.20 12.15
N LEU A 40 2.95 -4.27 12.50
CA LEU A 40 4.27 -4.59 11.96
C LEU A 40 4.18 -5.91 11.18
N THR A 41 4.68 -5.97 9.95
CA THR A 41 4.77 -7.22 9.21
C THR A 41 6.20 -7.78 9.30
N ILE A 42 6.35 -9.02 9.77
CA ILE A 42 7.63 -9.72 9.71
C ILE A 42 7.67 -10.55 8.44
N PHE A 43 8.69 -10.33 7.61
CA PHE A 43 8.93 -11.09 6.39
C PHE A 43 10.07 -12.08 6.58
N LYS A 44 9.98 -13.21 5.88
CA LYS A 44 11.16 -14.01 5.50
C LYS A 44 12.12 -13.17 4.66
N LYS A 45 13.33 -13.67 4.42
CA LYS A 45 14.27 -12.99 3.51
C LYS A 45 13.63 -12.74 2.14
N THR A 46 13.41 -11.47 1.80
CA THR A 46 12.70 -11.06 0.58
C THR A 46 13.17 -9.69 0.12
N GLN A 47 13.01 -9.40 -1.18
CA GLN A 47 13.15 -8.07 -1.75
C GLN A 47 11.80 -7.35 -1.92
N LYS A 48 10.69 -8.05 -1.62
CA LYS A 48 9.32 -7.55 -1.75
C LYS A 48 8.66 -7.54 -0.39
N PHE A 49 8.37 -6.36 0.13
CA PHE A 49 7.87 -6.14 1.48
C PHE A 49 6.90 -4.95 1.51
N SER A 50 6.06 -4.90 2.56
CA SER A 50 5.16 -3.77 2.82
C SER A 50 5.92 -2.58 3.41
N THR A 51 5.28 -1.41 3.46
CA THR A 51 5.88 -0.21 4.07
C THR A 51 6.21 -0.40 5.54
N ARG A 52 5.46 -1.21 6.29
CA ARG A 52 5.66 -1.50 7.72
C ARG A 52 6.28 -2.89 7.92
N ALA A 53 7.57 -3.02 7.63
CA ALA A 53 8.22 -4.32 7.52
C ALA A 53 9.49 -4.43 8.37
N LEU A 54 9.62 -5.59 9.02
CA LEU A 54 10.88 -6.15 9.49
C LEU A 54 11.22 -7.36 8.61
N ILE A 55 12.28 -7.25 7.81
CA ILE A 55 12.77 -8.34 6.98
C ILE A 55 13.79 -9.14 7.77
N SER A 56 13.46 -10.39 8.03
CA SER A 56 14.31 -11.34 8.75
C SER A 56 15.26 -12.08 7.80
N ASN A 57 16.21 -12.81 8.38
CA ASN A 57 17.03 -13.79 7.69
C ASN A 57 16.38 -15.19 7.66
N MET A 58 15.13 -15.35 8.10
CA MET A 58 14.48 -16.64 8.16
C MET A 58 14.10 -17.15 6.77
N GLU A 59 14.31 -18.45 6.56
CA GLU A 59 13.84 -19.17 5.37
C GLU A 59 12.45 -19.79 5.57
N ASN A 60 12.07 -20.06 6.83
CA ASN A 60 10.79 -20.68 7.16
C ASN A 60 10.15 -20.01 8.39
N ILE A 61 8.81 -19.95 8.41
CA ILE A 61 8.01 -19.45 9.53
C ILE A 61 7.03 -20.52 10.06
N ASN A 62 7.23 -21.78 9.66
CA ASN A 62 6.46 -22.91 10.17
C ASN A 62 6.54 -22.93 11.70
N GLY A 63 5.39 -23.01 12.38
CA GLY A 63 5.30 -22.91 13.84
C GLY A 63 4.80 -21.56 14.33
N ILE A 64 4.66 -20.57 13.44
CA ILE A 64 3.98 -19.31 13.75
C ILE A 64 2.52 -19.39 13.30
N PHE A 65 1.61 -19.10 14.23
CA PHE A 65 0.16 -19.17 14.05
C PHE A 65 -0.51 -17.91 14.58
N ASP A 66 -1.75 -17.67 14.13
CA ASP A 66 -2.56 -16.57 14.64
C ASP A 66 -2.73 -16.64 16.18
N ASP A 67 -2.84 -15.46 16.79
CA ASP A 67 -3.04 -15.24 18.21
C ASP A 67 -1.90 -15.71 19.14
N MET A 68 -0.77 -16.16 18.59
CA MET A 68 0.45 -16.34 19.38
C MET A 68 0.89 -15.04 20.04
N LYS A 69 1.26 -15.12 21.32
CA LYS A 69 1.74 -13.96 22.09
C LYS A 69 3.09 -13.49 21.54
N VAL A 70 3.20 -12.17 21.38
CA VAL A 70 4.42 -11.49 20.98
C VAL A 70 4.91 -10.67 22.16
N ILE A 71 6.19 -10.77 22.48
CA ILE A 71 6.87 -9.94 23.47
C ILE A 71 8.02 -9.23 22.78
N ASN A 72 8.12 -7.91 22.94
CA ASN A 72 9.22 -7.14 22.40
C ASN A 72 10.02 -6.51 23.54
N LYS A 73 11.28 -6.90 23.65
CA LYS A 73 12.17 -6.49 24.73
C LYS A 73 13.60 -6.37 24.23
N ASP A 74 14.29 -5.31 24.62
CA ASP A 74 15.70 -5.06 24.27
C ASP A 74 15.96 -5.10 22.75
N LYS A 75 15.00 -4.60 21.95
CA LYS A 75 14.97 -4.67 20.49
C LYS A 75 15.00 -6.09 19.91
N LYS A 76 14.34 -7.01 20.60
CA LYS A 76 14.11 -8.39 20.17
C LYS A 76 12.64 -8.71 20.28
N ILE A 77 12.08 -9.24 19.19
CA ILE A 77 10.71 -9.75 19.18
C ILE A 77 10.77 -11.25 19.45
N PHE A 78 10.05 -11.70 20.48
CA PHE A 78 9.93 -13.10 20.88
C PHE A 78 8.52 -13.60 20.57
N ILE A 79 8.43 -14.76 19.94
CA ILE A 79 7.19 -15.47 19.62
C ILE A 79 7.47 -16.94 19.88
N ASP A 80 7.09 -17.43 21.06
CA ASP A 80 7.45 -18.78 21.51
C ASP A 80 8.97 -19.02 21.37
N ASP A 81 9.40 -20.03 20.61
CA ASP A 81 10.82 -20.33 20.35
C ASP A 81 11.51 -19.39 19.33
N PHE A 82 10.75 -18.50 18.67
CA PHE A 82 11.29 -17.57 17.67
C PHE A 82 11.81 -16.28 18.32
N CYS A 83 12.99 -15.83 17.86
CA CYS A 83 13.60 -14.56 18.27
C CYS A 83 14.05 -13.74 17.04
N PHE A 84 13.52 -12.54 16.89
CA PHE A 84 13.86 -11.59 15.84
C PHE A 84 14.63 -10.41 16.43
N ASP A 85 15.96 -10.44 16.33
CA ASP A 85 16.85 -9.39 16.86
C ASP A 85 17.04 -8.26 15.83
N TYR A 86 16.37 -7.14 16.07
CA TYR A 86 16.43 -5.97 15.19
C TYR A 86 17.30 -4.84 15.76
N LYS A 87 18.11 -5.12 16.79
CA LYS A 87 18.96 -4.11 17.45
C LYS A 87 19.89 -3.38 16.49
N ASN A 88 20.44 -4.11 15.51
CA ASN A 88 21.36 -3.61 14.48
C ASN A 88 20.75 -3.74 13.07
N ALA A 89 19.42 -3.71 12.96
CA ALA A 89 18.76 -3.83 11.66
C ALA A 89 19.16 -2.68 10.73
N ARG A 90 19.41 -3.01 9.45
CA ARG A 90 19.66 -2.01 8.41
C ARG A 90 18.36 -1.28 8.08
N LYS A 91 18.40 0.04 8.06
CA LYS A 91 17.22 0.84 7.73
C LYS A 91 16.97 0.87 6.22
N ILE A 92 15.70 0.75 5.85
CA ILE A 92 15.20 0.93 4.48
C ILE A 92 14.31 2.16 4.45
N LYS A 93 14.67 3.15 3.63
CA LYS A 93 13.87 4.36 3.45
C LYS A 93 12.65 4.04 2.60
N THR A 94 11.46 4.18 3.18
CA THR A 94 10.17 4.09 2.47
C THR A 94 9.46 5.43 2.41
N LYS A 95 9.87 6.41 3.23
CA LYS A 95 9.47 7.81 3.06
C LYS A 95 10.04 8.35 1.75
N ARG A 96 9.17 8.79 0.85
CA ARG A 96 9.57 9.35 -0.45
C ARG A 96 9.50 10.87 -0.43
N GLU A 97 10.30 11.47 -1.29
CA GLU A 97 10.25 12.88 -1.58
C GLU A 97 9.36 13.12 -2.81
N ILE A 98 8.87 14.35 -2.94
CA ILE A 98 8.13 14.77 -4.13
C ILE A 98 9.07 14.69 -5.33
N LEU A 99 8.56 14.15 -6.43
CA LEU A 99 9.25 13.98 -7.69
C LEU A 99 9.12 15.24 -8.53
N ASN A 100 10.22 15.59 -9.19
CA ASN A 100 10.19 16.54 -10.30
C ASN A 100 9.52 15.87 -11.51
N ILE A 101 8.40 16.41 -11.99
CA ILE A 101 7.64 15.79 -13.08
C ILE A 101 8.28 16.08 -14.45
N SER A 102 8.41 15.06 -15.30
CA SER A 102 8.85 15.21 -16.69
C SER A 102 7.85 15.98 -17.54
N GLU A 103 8.33 16.75 -18.51
CA GLU A 103 7.51 17.41 -19.52
C GLU A 103 6.73 16.40 -20.38
N ASN A 104 7.26 15.18 -20.54
CA ASN A 104 6.64 14.11 -21.33
C ASN A 104 5.71 13.20 -20.51
N ILE A 105 5.22 13.66 -19.35
CA ILE A 105 4.35 12.87 -18.47
C ILE A 105 3.10 12.34 -19.21
N ASP A 106 2.56 13.11 -20.15
CA ASP A 106 1.35 12.72 -20.89
C ASP A 106 1.61 11.54 -21.84
N GLU A 107 2.74 11.55 -22.58
CA GLU A 107 3.18 10.42 -23.41
C GLU A 107 3.45 9.17 -22.54
N ASN A 108 4.12 9.37 -21.41
CA ASN A 108 4.44 8.28 -20.50
C ASN A 108 3.20 7.63 -19.89
N PHE A 109 2.14 8.41 -19.63
CA PHE A 109 0.87 7.87 -19.17
C PHE A 109 0.11 7.09 -20.25
N LEU A 110 0.24 7.46 -21.53
CA LEU A 110 -0.31 6.65 -22.62
C LEU A 110 0.38 5.28 -22.69
N ILE A 111 1.72 5.25 -22.60
CA ILE A 111 2.49 4.01 -22.55
C ILE A 111 2.05 3.17 -21.35
N PHE A 112 1.94 3.78 -20.16
CA PHE A 112 1.48 3.12 -18.96
C PHE A 112 0.05 2.55 -19.11
N GLU A 113 -0.88 3.32 -19.68
CA GLU A 113 -2.26 2.89 -19.93
C GLU A 113 -2.31 1.69 -20.89
N ASP A 114 -1.51 1.70 -21.96
CA ASP A 114 -1.41 0.58 -22.91
C ASP A 114 -0.85 -0.69 -22.27
N ILE A 115 0.07 -0.57 -21.30
CA ILE A 115 0.63 -1.72 -20.57
C ILE A 115 -0.40 -2.33 -19.62
N ILE A 116 -1.21 -1.52 -18.92
CA ILE A 116 -2.16 -2.04 -17.93
C ILE A 116 -3.41 -2.64 -18.57
N LYS A 117 -3.79 -2.17 -19.77
CA LYS A 117 -5.05 -2.51 -20.44
C LYS A 117 -5.29 -4.03 -20.61
N PRO A 118 -4.29 -4.84 -21.02
CA PRO A 118 -4.44 -6.29 -21.12
C PRO A 118 -4.59 -7.01 -19.77
N HIS A 119 -4.38 -6.31 -18.65
CA HIS A 119 -4.43 -6.89 -17.31
C HIS A 119 -5.67 -6.49 -16.50
N LEU A 120 -6.52 -5.61 -17.03
CA LEU A 120 -7.69 -5.09 -16.32
C LEU A 120 -8.68 -6.18 -15.90
N GLU A 121 -8.81 -7.23 -16.71
CA GLU A 121 -9.65 -8.40 -16.42
C GLU A 121 -9.25 -9.16 -15.15
N LYS A 122 -8.01 -8.98 -14.66
CA LYS A 122 -7.56 -9.54 -13.38
C LYS A 122 -8.20 -8.84 -12.16
N SER A 123 -8.76 -7.64 -12.33
CA SER A 123 -9.40 -6.91 -11.24
C SER A 123 -10.90 -7.22 -11.17
N PRO A 124 -11.43 -7.51 -9.97
CA PRO A 124 -12.87 -7.58 -9.69
C PRO A 124 -13.66 -6.33 -10.10
N LEU A 125 -13.00 -5.19 -10.29
CA LEU A 125 -13.63 -3.96 -10.76
C LEU A 125 -14.00 -4.00 -12.25
N PHE A 126 -13.48 -4.98 -13.00
CA PHE A 126 -13.76 -5.17 -14.43
C PHE A 126 -14.62 -6.41 -14.70
N SER A 127 -14.81 -7.29 -13.72
CA SER A 127 -15.85 -8.32 -13.80
C SER A 127 -17.24 -7.70 -13.69
N GLU A 128 -18.18 -8.12 -14.54
CA GLU A 128 -19.58 -7.73 -14.40
C GLU A 128 -20.09 -8.11 -13.01
N GLY A 129 -20.74 -7.15 -12.32
CA GLY A 129 -21.28 -7.42 -10.99
C GLY A 129 -21.51 -6.19 -10.12
N ILE A 130 -21.98 -6.47 -8.91
CA ILE A 130 -22.36 -5.46 -7.92
C ILE A 130 -21.15 -4.61 -7.48
N ILE A 131 -19.97 -5.21 -7.35
CA ILE A 131 -18.75 -4.51 -6.93
C ILE A 131 -18.39 -3.43 -7.95
N LYS A 132 -18.30 -3.77 -9.23
CA LYS A 132 -18.06 -2.81 -10.31
C LYS A 132 -19.05 -1.66 -10.28
N LYS A 133 -20.36 -1.96 -10.23
CA LYS A 133 -21.40 -0.92 -10.21
C LYS A 133 -21.24 0.03 -9.02
N LYS A 134 -21.02 -0.50 -7.82
CA LYS A 134 -20.79 0.30 -6.60
C LYS A 134 -19.51 1.12 -6.70
N ALA A 135 -18.44 0.57 -7.27
CA ALA A 135 -17.20 1.27 -7.47
C ALA A 135 -17.38 2.44 -8.45
N ASP A 136 -18.04 2.20 -9.59
CA ASP A 136 -18.35 3.24 -10.59
C ASP A 136 -19.15 4.40 -9.97
N GLU A 137 -20.19 4.08 -9.18
CA GLU A 137 -20.97 5.07 -8.43
C GLU A 137 -20.13 5.79 -7.36
N GLY A 138 -19.29 5.05 -6.63
CA GLY A 138 -18.42 5.59 -5.60
C GLY A 138 -17.38 6.56 -6.15
N PHE A 139 -16.74 6.23 -7.28
CA PHE A 139 -15.81 7.13 -7.96
C PHE A 139 -16.53 8.37 -8.47
N LYS A 140 -17.73 8.25 -9.06
CA LYS A 140 -18.55 9.43 -9.44
C LYS A 140 -18.82 10.37 -8.26
N LYS A 141 -19.08 9.82 -7.07
CA LYS A 141 -19.23 10.62 -5.85
C LYS A 141 -17.91 11.25 -5.42
N LEU A 142 -16.80 10.51 -5.48
CA LEU A 142 -15.47 10.99 -5.12
C LEU A 142 -15.06 12.25 -5.88
N TYR A 143 -15.37 12.34 -7.18
CA TYR A 143 -15.10 13.54 -7.98
C TYR A 143 -15.91 14.77 -7.55
N LYS A 144 -17.08 14.59 -6.93
CA LYS A 144 -17.97 15.67 -6.50
C LYS A 144 -17.77 16.04 -5.04
N ASN A 145 -17.50 15.04 -4.20
CA ASN A 145 -17.36 15.17 -2.76
C ASN A 145 -16.51 14.01 -2.23
N TYR A 146 -15.31 14.33 -1.73
CA TYR A 146 -14.38 13.31 -1.25
C TYR A 146 -14.95 12.45 -0.13
N LYS A 147 -15.67 13.05 0.82
CA LYS A 147 -16.24 12.31 1.97
C LYS A 147 -17.26 11.26 1.51
N GLU A 148 -18.17 11.61 0.61
CA GLU A 148 -19.17 10.66 0.08
C GLU A 148 -18.55 9.60 -0.84
N GLY A 149 -17.50 9.98 -1.58
CA GLY A 149 -16.68 9.04 -2.35
C GLY A 149 -16.00 8.01 -1.46
N PHE A 150 -15.23 8.46 -0.47
CA PHE A 150 -14.55 7.58 0.49
C PHE A 150 -15.54 6.69 1.24
N LYS A 151 -16.70 7.22 1.66
CA LYS A 151 -17.76 6.43 2.28
C LYS A 151 -18.28 5.29 1.39
N SER A 152 -18.26 5.48 0.07
CA SER A 152 -18.75 4.48 -0.88
C SER A 152 -17.66 3.49 -1.32
N LEU A 153 -16.39 3.90 -1.27
CA LEU A 153 -15.26 3.18 -1.85
C LEU A 153 -14.40 2.46 -0.81
N ILE A 154 -14.14 3.08 0.35
CA ILE A 154 -13.23 2.49 1.33
C ILE A 154 -13.86 1.22 1.90
N GLY A 155 -13.12 0.11 1.82
CA GLY A 155 -13.58 -1.24 2.15
C GLY A 155 -14.36 -1.97 1.07
N LEU A 156 -14.60 -1.34 -0.09
CA LEU A 156 -15.33 -1.97 -1.17
C LEU A 156 -14.43 -2.96 -1.93
N GLY A 157 -14.70 -4.25 -1.74
CA GLY A 157 -13.96 -5.35 -2.33
C GLY A 157 -13.92 -6.55 -1.39
N ILE A 158 -13.13 -7.57 -1.72
CA ILE A 158 -12.95 -8.76 -0.89
C ILE A 158 -11.46 -8.91 -0.58
N GLY A 159 -11.14 -9.44 0.59
CA GLY A 159 -9.78 -9.84 0.95
C GLY A 159 -9.09 -8.87 1.91
N LEU A 160 -7.78 -9.04 2.04
CA LEU A 160 -6.95 -8.30 3.00
C LEU A 160 -6.84 -6.82 2.64
N THR A 161 -6.76 -6.52 1.35
CA THR A 161 -6.84 -5.17 0.79
C THR A 161 -8.04 -5.15 -0.16
N PRO A 162 -9.19 -4.60 0.27
CA PRO A 162 -10.35 -4.47 -0.61
C PRO A 162 -9.99 -3.71 -1.88
N SER A 163 -10.47 -4.18 -3.04
CA SER A 163 -10.13 -3.65 -4.37
C SER A 163 -10.08 -2.13 -4.48
N CYS A 164 -11.09 -1.44 -3.96
CA CYS A 164 -11.13 0.03 -4.06
C CYS A 164 -10.08 0.70 -3.17
N ASP A 165 -9.63 0.08 -2.09
CA ASP A 165 -8.57 0.66 -1.26
C ASP A 165 -7.22 0.63 -1.96
N ASP A 166 -6.93 -0.43 -2.73
CA ASP A 166 -5.73 -0.48 -3.55
C ASP A 166 -5.76 0.63 -4.62
N VAL A 167 -6.92 0.87 -5.24
CA VAL A 167 -7.12 2.01 -6.15
C VAL A 167 -6.92 3.35 -5.44
N ILE A 168 -7.52 3.57 -4.26
CA ILE A 168 -7.36 4.82 -3.49
C ILE A 168 -5.90 5.00 -3.07
N SER A 169 -5.19 3.94 -2.69
CA SER A 169 -3.78 3.99 -2.33
C SER A 169 -2.90 4.40 -3.51
N GLY A 170 -3.20 3.91 -4.72
CA GLY A 170 -2.53 4.32 -5.96
C GLY A 170 -2.77 5.79 -6.31
N ILE A 171 -4.01 6.28 -6.14
CA ILE A 171 -4.34 7.72 -6.30
C ILE A 171 -3.54 8.55 -5.30
N SER A 172 -3.57 8.16 -4.02
CA SER A 172 -2.92 8.86 -2.92
C SER A 172 -1.40 8.94 -3.10
N ALA A 173 -0.76 7.83 -3.49
CA ALA A 173 0.66 7.75 -3.78
C ALA A 173 1.06 8.64 -4.97
N TYR A 174 0.27 8.65 -6.04
CA TYR A 174 0.49 9.53 -7.19
C TYR A 174 0.40 11.01 -6.79
N PHE A 175 -0.64 11.41 -6.07
CA PHE A 175 -0.81 12.79 -5.60
C PHE A 175 0.32 13.22 -4.68
N TYR A 176 0.71 12.37 -3.72
CA TYR A 176 1.84 12.65 -2.84
C TYR A 176 3.13 12.86 -3.65
N LEU A 177 3.51 11.88 -4.48
CA LEU A 177 4.78 11.92 -5.23
C LEU A 177 4.82 13.04 -6.26
N CYS A 178 3.69 13.44 -6.83
CA CYS A 178 3.66 14.53 -7.81
C CYS A 178 3.48 15.91 -7.18
N GLY A 179 3.31 15.99 -5.85
CA GLY A 179 3.00 17.24 -5.16
C GLY A 179 1.70 17.88 -5.66
N LYS A 180 0.69 17.05 -5.97
CA LYS A 180 -0.61 17.47 -6.53
C LYS A 180 -1.74 17.08 -5.60
N ASN A 181 -2.85 17.81 -5.71
CA ASN A 181 -4.13 17.48 -5.07
C ASN A 181 -4.01 17.13 -3.57
N TYR A 182 -3.38 18.03 -2.81
CA TYR A 182 -3.19 17.88 -1.36
C TYR A 182 -4.52 17.68 -0.61
N ASP A 183 -5.60 18.29 -1.11
CA ASP A 183 -6.94 18.18 -0.54
C ASP A 183 -7.43 16.73 -0.51
N PHE A 184 -7.15 15.93 -1.55
CA PHE A 184 -7.51 14.52 -1.56
C PHE A 184 -6.88 13.76 -0.38
N ASN A 185 -5.57 13.91 -0.16
CA ASN A 185 -4.86 13.23 0.92
C ASN A 185 -5.26 13.77 2.30
N PHE A 186 -5.56 15.07 2.39
CA PHE A 186 -6.12 15.68 3.60
C PHE A 186 -7.48 15.07 3.96
N HIS A 187 -8.40 15.00 3.02
CA HIS A 187 -9.74 14.43 3.25
C HIS A 187 -9.69 12.91 3.46
N LEU A 188 -8.76 12.20 2.83
CA LEU A 188 -8.54 10.77 3.07
C LEU A 188 -8.10 10.55 4.51
N LYS A 189 -7.16 11.37 5.01
CA LYS A 189 -6.70 11.31 6.41
C LYS A 189 -7.86 11.53 7.38
N ASP A 190 -8.63 12.62 7.19
CA ASP A 190 -9.81 12.92 8.04
C ASP A 190 -10.83 11.78 8.06
N TYR A 191 -11.07 11.16 6.90
CA TYR A 191 -11.97 10.02 6.81
C TYR A 191 -11.45 8.79 7.57
N LEU A 192 -10.17 8.43 7.39
CA LEU A 192 -9.56 7.26 8.03
C LEU A 192 -9.50 7.39 9.55
N GLU A 193 -9.24 8.60 10.06
CA GLU A 193 -9.22 8.88 11.50
C GLU A 193 -10.60 8.72 12.15
N LYS A 194 -11.68 9.06 11.43
CA LYS A 194 -13.05 8.97 11.95
C LYS A 194 -13.73 7.62 11.72
N TYR A 195 -13.44 6.99 10.60
CA TYR A 195 -14.22 5.85 10.11
C TYR A 195 -13.39 4.62 9.73
N GLY A 196 -12.05 4.73 9.62
CA GLY A 196 -11.19 3.70 9.07
C GLY A 196 -11.36 2.32 9.71
N ASP A 197 -11.48 2.24 11.03
CA ASP A 197 -11.62 0.97 11.77
C ASP A 197 -12.95 0.24 11.51
N LYS A 198 -13.97 0.95 11.00
CA LYS A 198 -15.28 0.39 10.66
C LYS A 198 -15.47 0.24 9.14
N SER A 199 -14.69 0.97 8.36
CA SER A 199 -14.86 1.06 6.91
C SER A 199 -13.97 0.10 6.14
N THR A 200 -12.83 -0.34 6.67
CA THR A 200 -11.94 -1.27 5.95
C THR A 200 -11.19 -2.21 6.90
N THR A 201 -10.39 -3.11 6.34
CA THR A 201 -9.48 -3.98 7.09
C THR A 201 -8.38 -3.16 7.75
N PHE A 202 -7.83 -3.73 8.84
CA PHE A 202 -6.71 -3.13 9.54
C PHE A 202 -5.47 -2.94 8.65
N VAL A 203 -5.17 -3.92 7.80
CA VAL A 203 -4.05 -3.86 6.84
C VAL A 203 -4.23 -2.72 5.85
N SER A 204 -5.43 -2.62 5.26
CA SER A 204 -5.73 -1.62 4.26
C SER A 204 -5.76 -0.20 4.82
N LYS A 205 -6.30 -0.01 6.04
CA LYS A 205 -6.23 1.27 6.76
C LYS A 205 -4.79 1.75 6.89
N ASN A 206 -3.86 0.87 7.28
CA ASN A 206 -2.44 1.20 7.40
C ASN A 206 -1.82 1.52 6.03
N LEU A 207 -2.11 0.76 4.98
CA LEU A 207 -1.65 1.04 3.62
C LEU A 207 -2.09 2.45 3.14
N LEU A 208 -3.36 2.79 3.35
CA LEU A 208 -3.89 4.10 2.97
C LEU A 208 -3.24 5.23 3.79
N TYR A 209 -3.05 5.01 5.10
CA TYR A 209 -2.37 5.98 5.97
C TYR A 209 -0.89 6.17 5.61
N ASP A 210 -0.22 5.11 5.16
CA ASP A 210 1.18 5.16 4.76
C ASP A 210 1.34 5.96 3.46
N THR A 211 0.54 5.63 2.45
CA THR A 211 0.62 6.28 1.12
C THR A 211 0.27 7.76 1.18
N LEU A 212 -0.77 8.16 1.94
CA LEU A 212 -1.13 9.57 2.10
C LEU A 212 -0.06 10.38 2.83
N ASN A 213 0.74 9.72 3.68
CA ASN A 213 1.88 10.33 4.36
C ASN A 213 3.19 10.14 3.58
N GLY A 214 3.17 9.59 2.36
CA GLY A 214 4.37 9.45 1.54
C GLY A 214 5.29 8.29 1.88
N TYR A 215 4.84 7.36 2.72
CA TYR A 215 5.50 6.06 2.88
C TYR A 215 5.01 5.15 1.77
N ILE A 216 5.87 4.91 0.79
CA ILE A 216 5.52 4.23 -0.45
C ILE A 216 6.58 3.16 -0.70
N ASN A 217 6.13 1.91 -0.85
CA ASN A 217 7.01 0.78 -1.14
C ASN A 217 7.71 0.96 -2.52
N ASP A 218 8.82 0.26 -2.72
CA ASP A 218 9.62 0.40 -3.95
C ASP A 218 8.82 0.03 -5.21
N SER A 219 7.92 -0.95 -5.15
CA SER A 219 7.15 -1.38 -6.32
C SER A 219 6.26 -0.26 -6.86
N VAL A 220 5.52 0.42 -5.98
CA VAL A 220 4.65 1.55 -6.35
C VAL A 220 5.48 2.78 -6.72
N TYR A 221 6.51 3.08 -5.92
CA TYR A 221 7.41 4.21 -6.18
C TYR A 221 8.07 4.10 -7.56
N ASN A 222 8.61 2.93 -7.93
CA ASN A 222 9.32 2.74 -9.18
C ASN A 222 8.41 2.89 -10.41
N VAL A 223 7.13 2.51 -10.32
CA VAL A 223 6.14 2.77 -11.37
C VAL A 223 5.95 4.27 -11.54
N ILE A 224 5.60 5.00 -10.47
CA ILE A 224 5.34 6.45 -10.56
C ILE A 224 6.61 7.22 -10.95
N TYR A 225 7.77 6.80 -10.45
CA TYR A 225 9.07 7.37 -10.80
C TYR A 225 9.40 7.17 -12.28
N SER A 226 9.25 5.96 -12.81
CA SER A 226 9.51 5.69 -14.23
C SER A 226 8.60 6.49 -15.15
N ILE A 227 7.30 6.60 -14.82
CA ILE A 227 6.37 7.47 -15.55
C ILE A 227 6.83 8.94 -15.46
N SER A 228 7.32 9.37 -14.31
CA SER A 228 7.74 10.75 -14.08
C SER A 228 9.12 11.09 -14.65
N LYS A 229 10.00 10.10 -14.90
CA LYS A 229 11.43 10.33 -15.16
C LYS A 229 12.07 9.48 -16.26
N ASN A 230 11.66 8.23 -16.41
CA ASN A 230 12.35 7.28 -17.28
C ASN A 230 11.36 6.36 -18.00
N LYS A 231 10.99 6.75 -19.23
CA LYS A 231 10.00 6.03 -20.03
C LYS A 231 10.39 4.58 -20.34
N ASN A 232 11.68 4.30 -20.45
CA ASN A 232 12.19 2.97 -20.79
C ASN A 232 11.90 1.92 -19.70
N ASP A 233 11.70 2.36 -18.46
CA ASP A 233 11.49 1.50 -17.32
C ASP A 233 10.02 1.26 -16.98
N ILE A 234 9.08 2.01 -17.59
CA ILE A 234 7.64 1.95 -17.28
C ILE A 234 7.14 0.51 -17.39
N LYS A 235 7.38 -0.14 -18.54
CA LYS A 235 6.95 -1.53 -18.78
C LYS A 235 7.47 -2.49 -17.72
N LYS A 236 8.76 -2.41 -17.40
CA LYS A 236 9.41 -3.30 -16.42
C LYS A 236 8.76 -3.16 -15.04
N TYR A 237 8.63 -1.93 -14.53
CA TYR A 237 8.11 -1.72 -13.18
C TYR A 237 6.61 -1.96 -13.08
N THR A 238 5.83 -1.62 -14.11
CA THR A 238 4.39 -1.89 -14.14
C THR A 238 4.11 -3.39 -14.13
N LEU A 239 4.78 -4.18 -14.98
CA LEU A 239 4.60 -5.62 -14.99
C LEU A 239 5.05 -6.26 -13.67
N ASN A 240 6.17 -5.81 -13.09
CA ASN A 240 6.61 -6.30 -11.78
C ASN A 240 5.59 -6.06 -10.66
N LEU A 241 4.89 -4.93 -10.67
CA LEU A 241 3.84 -4.62 -9.70
C LEU A 241 2.60 -5.50 -9.92
N ILE A 242 2.18 -5.68 -11.17
CA ILE A 242 1.04 -6.53 -11.55
C ILE A 242 1.30 -8.00 -11.21
N ASP A 243 2.46 -8.53 -11.56
CA ASP A 243 2.79 -9.95 -11.37
C ASP A 243 2.92 -10.32 -9.89
N TYR A 244 3.36 -9.39 -9.05
CA TYR A 244 3.45 -9.62 -7.61
C TYR A 244 2.11 -9.48 -6.90
N GLY A 245 1.34 -8.44 -7.23
CA GLY A 245 0.09 -8.12 -6.53
C GLY A 245 -1.14 -8.80 -7.10
N HIS A 246 -1.04 -9.51 -8.24
CA HIS A 246 -2.16 -10.05 -8.99
C HIS A 246 -3.25 -8.97 -9.22
N SER A 247 -4.42 -9.07 -8.56
CA SER A 247 -5.48 -8.07 -8.66
C SER A 247 -5.10 -6.74 -7.99
N SER A 248 -4.49 -6.78 -6.80
CA SER A 248 -4.07 -5.61 -6.03
C SER A 248 -3.04 -4.76 -6.79
N GLY A 249 -2.13 -5.43 -7.52
CA GLY A 249 -1.17 -4.75 -8.39
C GLY A 249 -1.83 -3.99 -9.54
N VAL A 250 -2.84 -4.59 -10.17
CA VAL A 250 -3.65 -3.95 -11.22
C VAL A 250 -4.46 -2.78 -10.66
N GLU A 251 -5.07 -2.95 -9.48
CA GLU A 251 -5.87 -1.94 -8.80
C GLU A 251 -5.04 -0.74 -8.36
N THR A 252 -3.83 -0.97 -7.86
CA THR A 252 -2.88 0.10 -7.57
C THR A 252 -2.51 0.88 -8.84
N CYS A 253 -2.23 0.17 -9.95
CA CYS A 253 -1.97 0.79 -11.24
C CYS A 253 -3.15 1.63 -11.77
N LEU A 254 -4.38 1.12 -11.62
CA LEU A 254 -5.61 1.84 -11.92
C LEU A 254 -5.74 3.12 -11.08
N GLY A 255 -5.38 3.03 -9.80
CA GLY A 255 -5.31 4.17 -8.90
C GLY A 255 -4.37 5.26 -9.41
N ILE A 256 -3.15 4.88 -9.79
CA ILE A 256 -2.17 5.80 -10.37
C ILE A 256 -2.72 6.49 -11.63
N LEU A 257 -3.33 5.72 -12.54
CA LEU A 257 -3.94 6.28 -13.76
C LEU A 257 -5.10 7.23 -13.46
N LYS A 258 -5.99 6.88 -12.51
CA LYS A 258 -7.10 7.74 -12.08
C LYS A 258 -6.58 9.03 -11.44
N GLY A 259 -5.56 8.94 -10.58
CA GLY A 259 -4.90 10.09 -9.98
C GLY A 259 -4.36 11.06 -11.04
N TYR A 260 -3.67 10.54 -12.06
CA TYR A 260 -3.22 11.37 -13.17
C TYR A 260 -4.36 12.06 -13.92
N LYS A 261 -5.39 11.32 -14.32
CA LYS A 261 -6.51 11.88 -15.07
C LYS A 261 -7.33 12.90 -14.25
N MET A 262 -7.43 12.70 -12.92
CA MET A 262 -7.97 13.70 -11.98
C MET A 262 -7.20 15.03 -12.03
N THR A 263 -5.87 15.02 -12.18
CA THR A 263 -5.09 16.27 -12.32
C THR A 263 -5.31 16.97 -13.65
N LYS A 264 -5.85 16.27 -14.66
CA LYS A 264 -6.07 16.80 -16.01
C LYS A 264 -7.48 17.33 -16.24
N ASN A 265 -8.38 17.26 -15.24
CA ASN A 265 -9.81 17.59 -15.38
C ASN A 265 -10.49 16.85 -16.55
N LYS A 266 -9.96 15.70 -16.99
CA LYS A 266 -10.58 14.87 -18.02
C LYS A 266 -11.58 13.96 -17.34
N GLU A 267 -12.86 14.09 -17.69
CA GLU A 267 -13.88 13.10 -17.33
C GLU A 267 -13.40 11.71 -17.75
N LEU A 268 -13.54 10.76 -16.83
CA LEU A 268 -12.90 9.46 -16.88
C LEU A 268 -13.97 8.38 -17.01
N ILE A 269 -13.90 7.66 -18.13
CA ILE A 269 -14.66 6.47 -18.60
C ILE A 269 -15.41 5.72 -17.50
#